data_AF-A0A6G5R460-F1
#
_entry.id   AF-A0A6G5R460-F1
#
_cell.length_a   1.000
_cell.length_b   1.000
_cell.length_c   1.000
_cell.angle_alpha   90.00
_cell.angle_beta   90.00
_cell.angle_gamma   90.00
#
_symmetry.space_group_name_H-M   'P 1'
#
loop_
_entity.id
_entity.type
_entity.pdbx_description
1 polymer ?
#
loop_
_entity_poly.entity_id
_entity_poly.type
_entity_poly.pdbx_seq_one_letter_code
_entity_poly.pdbx_strand_id
1 'polypeptide(L)'
;MNNSDKGIDLSRFLAENNEQIKTSVHTSDEHSEETSFKYFLIKASQYIFKESEYDTVVKELEKIYQENKRHQYSEITAYLTTQSRTKRECLDTIAENIRHIYESKSLKNYNGDCDYLKDNIFKLLDHISLERIRLNDILDFKGDFERAEKNINRFEQRINSTKGEINKTNKELKAAQTNYITILGIFAAIILAFVSGLAFSSSVLQNIDKPNTFRLVSIICFLGIFIINILNLLFNLIREIHFGQKPQNGCCSKIWLFNIIMVLIATICLIKSFNYDERVRVASESNSTINVNTANISFSPLR
;
A
#
# COMPACT_ATOMS: atom_id res chain seq x y z
N MET A 1 4.65 12.74 -25.70
CA MET A 1 3.53 13.66 -25.41
C MET A 1 3.84 14.36 -24.11
N ASN A 2 4.45 15.55 -24.19
CA ASN A 2 4.73 16.41 -23.05
C ASN A 2 3.47 17.22 -22.75
N ASN A 3 2.75 16.88 -21.69
CA ASN A 3 1.74 17.77 -21.13
C ASN A 3 2.39 18.50 -19.95
N SER A 4 2.85 19.71 -20.24
CA SER A 4 3.32 20.69 -19.26
C SER A 4 2.14 21.06 -18.38
N ASP A 5 2.22 20.63 -17.13
CA ASP A 5 1.37 21.04 -16.03
C ASP A 5 1.57 22.55 -15.81
N LYS A 6 0.70 23.37 -16.42
CA LYS A 6 0.58 24.80 -16.13
C LYS A 6 -0.27 24.97 -14.88
N GLY A 7 0.26 24.49 -13.75
CA GLY A 7 -0.23 24.92 -12.45
C GLY A 7 0.04 26.41 -12.30
N ILE A 8 -1.00 27.19 -12.08
CA ILE A 8 -0.87 28.61 -11.74
C ILE A 8 -0.07 28.66 -10.44
N ASP A 9 1.16 29.17 -10.51
CA ASP A 9 2.02 29.38 -9.33
C ASP A 9 1.42 30.51 -8.49
N LEU A 10 0.48 30.11 -7.63
CA LEU A 10 -0.26 31.00 -6.74
C LEU A 10 0.69 31.79 -5.83
N SER A 11 1.84 31.22 -5.47
CA SER A 11 2.92 31.88 -4.74
C SER A 11 3.49 33.07 -5.50
N ARG A 12 3.72 32.92 -6.81
CA ARG A 12 4.20 34.01 -7.68
C ARG A 12 3.14 35.08 -7.91
N PHE A 13 1.88 34.67 -8.10
CA PHE A 13 0.75 35.61 -8.22
C PHE A 13 0.56 36.44 -6.94
N LEU A 14 0.69 35.83 -5.76
CA LEU A 14 0.59 36.55 -4.49
C LEU A 14 1.82 37.45 -4.22
N ALA A 15 3.00 37.10 -4.73
CA ALA A 15 4.19 37.93 -4.63
C ALA A 15 4.11 39.18 -5.53
N GLU A 16 3.72 39.01 -6.79
CA GLU A 16 3.59 40.11 -7.76
C GLU A 16 2.50 41.12 -7.34
N ASN A 17 1.40 40.66 -6.73
CA ASN A 17 0.36 41.56 -6.21
C ASN A 17 0.76 42.27 -4.91
N ASN A 18 1.56 41.64 -4.05
CA ASN A 18 2.06 42.29 -2.83
C ASN A 18 3.07 43.42 -3.12
N GLU A 19 3.84 43.32 -4.19
CA GLU A 19 4.74 44.41 -4.62
C GLU A 19 3.97 45.59 -5.22
N GLN A 20 2.91 45.35 -6.00
CA GLN A 20 2.05 46.41 -6.52
C GLN A 20 1.27 47.14 -5.40
N ILE A 21 0.85 46.41 -4.36
CA ILE A 21 0.22 47.03 -3.18
C ILE A 21 1.24 47.92 -2.43
N LYS A 22 2.51 47.52 -2.34
CA LYS A 22 3.56 48.33 -1.71
C LYS A 22 3.91 49.61 -2.49
N THR A 23 3.80 49.60 -3.82
CA THR A 23 4.14 50.78 -4.64
C THR A 23 3.02 51.82 -4.73
N SER A 24 1.76 51.42 -4.52
CA SER A 24 0.60 52.33 -4.54
C SER A 24 0.41 53.16 -3.25
N VAL A 25 1.14 52.84 -2.18
CA VAL A 25 1.00 53.47 -0.84
C VAL A 25 1.89 54.71 -0.67
N HIS A 26 2.66 55.12 -1.70
CA HIS A 26 3.63 56.22 -1.58
C HIS A 26 3.38 57.40 -2.51
N THR A 27 2.20 58.03 -2.36
CA THR A 27 1.83 59.41 -2.72
C THR A 27 0.45 59.62 -2.08
N SER A 28 0.11 60.57 -1.20
CA SER A 28 0.56 61.95 -0.97
C SER A 28 -0.19 62.52 0.25
N ASP A 29 0.52 63.22 1.15
CA ASP A 29 0.11 64.37 1.99
C ASP A 29 -1.28 64.43 2.70
N GLU A 30 -1.50 63.61 3.74
CA GLU A 30 -2.49 63.82 4.82
C GLU A 30 -1.85 63.38 6.15
N HIS A 31 -1.33 64.28 7.00
CA HIS A 31 -0.47 63.81 8.12
C HIS A 31 -0.60 64.52 9.49
N SER A 32 -1.79 64.98 9.85
CA SER A 32 -2.06 65.43 11.24
C SER A 32 -3.32 64.84 11.87
N GLU A 33 -4.26 64.32 11.08
CA GLU A 33 -5.67 64.18 11.48
C GLU A 33 -6.10 62.71 11.58
N GLU A 34 -5.55 61.85 10.72
CA GLU A 34 -5.67 60.38 10.70
C GLU A 34 -5.15 59.70 12.00
N THR A 35 -4.36 60.43 12.79
CA THR A 35 -3.68 59.88 13.97
C THR A 35 -4.62 59.82 15.19
N SER A 36 -5.55 60.77 15.34
CA SER A 36 -6.40 60.90 16.54
C SER A 36 -7.47 59.80 16.62
N PHE A 37 -8.16 59.51 15.51
CA PHE A 37 -9.19 58.47 15.49
C PHE A 37 -8.59 57.06 15.58
N LYS A 38 -7.46 56.83 14.90
CA LYS A 38 -6.70 55.58 15.02
C LYS A 38 -6.20 55.35 16.44
N TYR A 39 -5.72 56.39 17.13
CA TYR A 39 -5.31 56.30 18.53
C TYR A 39 -6.49 55.91 19.44
N PHE A 40 -7.67 56.50 19.21
CA PHE A 40 -8.89 56.11 19.91
C PHE A 40 -9.22 54.62 19.71
N LEU A 41 -9.17 54.11 18.48
CA LEU A 41 -9.40 52.69 18.20
C LEU A 41 -8.36 51.77 18.86
N ILE A 42 -7.09 52.21 18.93
CA ILE A 42 -6.04 51.50 19.66
C ILE A 42 -6.38 51.42 21.14
N LYS A 43 -6.71 52.55 21.77
CA LYS A 43 -7.12 52.61 23.18
C LYS A 43 -8.34 51.73 23.44
N ALA A 44 -9.36 51.81 22.59
CA ALA A 44 -10.58 51.00 22.67
C ALA A 44 -10.35 49.50 22.44
N SER A 45 -9.19 49.10 21.92
CA SER A 45 -8.84 47.69 21.71
C SER A 45 -8.04 47.05 22.85
N GLN A 46 -7.51 47.85 23.76
CA GLN A 46 -6.60 47.38 24.82
C GLN A 46 -7.35 46.84 26.05
N TYR A 47 -8.47 47.48 26.42
CA TYR A 47 -9.24 47.13 27.61
C TYR A 47 -10.69 47.62 27.49
N ILE A 48 -11.59 47.07 28.31
CA ILE A 48 -12.98 47.54 28.44
C ILE A 48 -13.03 48.81 29.30
N PHE A 49 -13.59 49.89 28.76
CA PHE A 49 -13.75 51.16 29.47
C PHE A 49 -14.67 51.02 30.68
N LYS A 50 -14.32 51.69 31.78
CA LYS A 50 -15.16 51.78 32.97
C LYS A 50 -16.17 52.91 32.83
N GLU A 51 -17.30 52.84 33.54
CA GLU A 51 -18.30 53.91 33.53
C GLU A 51 -17.73 55.28 33.88
N SER A 52 -16.76 55.34 34.79
CA SER A 52 -16.05 56.58 35.17
C SER A 52 -15.29 57.24 34.02
N GLU A 53 -14.96 56.48 32.97
CA GLU A 53 -14.21 56.96 31.81
C GLU A 53 -15.14 57.45 30.69
N TYR A 54 -16.44 57.10 30.71
CA TYR A 54 -17.37 57.39 29.62
C TYR A 54 -17.51 58.88 29.31
N ASP A 55 -17.60 59.73 30.33
CA ASP A 55 -17.66 61.20 30.13
C ASP A 55 -16.42 61.74 29.40
N THR A 56 -15.25 61.17 29.70
CA THR A 56 -13.99 61.57 29.07
C THR A 56 -13.95 61.08 27.62
N VAL A 57 -14.38 59.85 27.39
CA VAL A 57 -14.42 59.23 26.05
C VAL A 57 -15.44 59.93 25.14
N VAL A 58 -16.61 60.32 25.66
CA VAL A 58 -17.62 61.06 24.88
C VAL A 58 -17.07 62.41 24.42
N LYS A 59 -16.34 63.14 25.29
CA LYS A 59 -15.66 64.39 24.91
C LYS A 59 -14.53 64.18 23.89
N GLU A 60 -13.77 63.10 24.05
CA GLU A 60 -12.73 62.70 23.09
C GLU A 60 -13.33 62.45 21.69
N LEU A 61 -14.42 61.70 21.63
CA LEU A 61 -15.17 61.43 20.39
C LEU A 61 -15.81 62.67 19.80
N GLU A 62 -16.38 63.57 20.62
CA GLU A 62 -16.92 64.83 20.14
C GLU A 62 -15.83 65.65 19.44
N LYS A 63 -14.65 65.77 20.06
CA LYS A 63 -13.52 66.48 19.47
C LYS A 63 -13.13 65.88 18.13
N ILE A 64 -13.04 64.55 18.04
CA ILE A 64 -12.71 63.86 16.80
C ILE A 64 -13.76 64.14 15.71
N TYR A 65 -15.06 64.17 16.05
CA TYR A 65 -16.13 64.41 15.08
C TYR A 65 -16.36 65.89 14.73
N GLN A 66 -15.89 66.82 15.55
CA GLN A 66 -15.82 68.24 15.23
C GLN A 66 -14.70 68.54 14.23
N GLU A 67 -13.55 67.87 14.38
CA GLU A 67 -12.40 67.97 13.46
C GLU A 67 -12.68 67.23 12.14
N ASN A 68 -13.32 66.05 12.22
CA ASN A 68 -13.67 65.23 11.06
C ASN A 68 -15.15 64.86 11.04
N LYS A 69 -15.88 65.41 10.07
CA LYS A 69 -17.34 65.21 9.99
C LYS A 69 -17.76 63.75 9.76
N ARG A 70 -16.83 62.88 9.39
CA ARG A 70 -17.10 61.47 9.11
C ARG A 70 -15.82 60.64 9.33
N HIS A 71 -15.94 59.52 10.05
CA HIS A 71 -14.86 58.53 10.12
C HIS A 71 -14.74 57.74 8.81
N GLN A 72 -13.51 57.43 8.38
CA GLN A 72 -13.28 56.62 7.19
C GLN A 72 -13.49 55.13 7.48
N TYR A 73 -14.44 54.51 6.77
CA TYR A 73 -14.71 53.08 6.89
C TYR A 73 -13.52 52.21 6.48
N SER A 74 -12.76 52.65 5.46
CA SER A 74 -11.53 52.01 5.01
C SER A 74 -10.48 51.90 6.12
N GLU A 75 -10.27 52.96 6.90
CA GLU A 75 -9.34 52.98 8.02
C GLU A 75 -9.78 52.07 9.16
N ILE A 76 -11.07 52.09 9.52
CA ILE A 76 -11.64 51.21 10.55
C ILE A 76 -11.46 49.76 10.11
N THR A 77 -11.86 49.43 8.88
CA THR A 77 -11.71 48.08 8.33
C THR A 77 -10.24 47.65 8.28
N ALA A 78 -9.32 48.52 7.86
CA ALA A 78 -7.88 48.23 7.82
C ALA A 78 -7.31 47.96 9.23
N TYR A 79 -7.70 48.78 10.21
CA TYR A 79 -7.31 48.60 11.60
C TYR A 79 -7.85 47.28 12.17
N LEU A 80 -9.15 47.04 12.06
CA LEU A 80 -9.80 45.81 12.56
C LEU A 80 -9.22 44.56 11.89
N THR A 81 -8.97 44.60 10.58
CA THR A 81 -8.36 43.49 9.82
C THR A 81 -6.94 43.19 10.31
N THR A 82 -6.19 44.21 10.71
CA THR A 82 -4.82 44.04 11.22
C THR A 82 -4.84 43.43 12.62
N GLN A 83 -5.72 43.91 13.50
CA GLN A 83 -5.84 43.41 14.88
C GLN A 83 -6.46 42.01 14.95
N SER A 84 -7.39 41.68 14.06
CA SER A 84 -8.03 40.36 14.05
C SER A 84 -7.06 39.22 13.72
N ARG A 85 -5.98 39.51 12.98
CA ARG A 85 -4.92 38.55 12.67
C ARG A 85 -4.06 38.19 13.87
N THR A 86 -3.94 39.09 14.85
CA THR A 86 -3.11 38.89 16.05
C THR A 86 -3.94 38.44 17.24
N LYS A 87 -5.10 39.06 17.49
CA LYS A 87 -5.95 38.76 18.64
C LYS A 87 -7.43 39.00 18.31
N ARG A 88 -8.19 37.92 18.10
CA ARG A 88 -9.64 37.95 17.79
C ARG A 88 -10.45 38.74 18.82
N GLU A 89 -10.09 38.61 20.10
CA GLU A 89 -10.73 39.30 21.24
C GLU A 89 -10.65 40.83 21.16
N CYS A 90 -9.72 41.40 20.38
CA CYS A 90 -9.65 42.84 20.17
C CYS A 90 -10.89 43.36 19.43
N LEU A 91 -11.46 42.60 18.49
CA LEU A 91 -12.70 42.98 17.81
C LEU A 91 -13.89 43.02 18.79
N ASP A 92 -13.91 42.07 19.71
CA ASP A 92 -14.92 41.98 20.75
C ASP A 92 -14.83 43.15 21.73
N THR A 93 -13.61 43.47 22.16
CA THR A 93 -13.33 44.58 23.07
C THR A 93 -13.74 45.92 22.47
N ILE A 94 -13.39 46.18 21.21
CA ILE A 94 -13.70 47.46 20.56
C ILE A 94 -15.22 47.63 20.43
N ALA A 95 -15.94 46.69 19.81
CA ALA A 95 -17.38 46.93 19.62
C ALA A 95 -18.17 46.88 20.94
N GLU A 96 -17.70 46.17 21.97
CA GLU A 96 -18.30 46.27 23.30
C GLU A 96 -18.10 47.67 23.91
N ASN A 97 -16.90 48.22 23.80
CA ASN A 97 -16.61 49.60 24.22
C ASN A 97 -17.50 50.62 23.50
N ILE A 98 -17.60 50.54 22.16
CA ILE A 98 -18.43 51.47 21.41
C ILE A 98 -19.92 51.30 21.76
N ARG A 99 -20.39 50.06 21.99
CA ARG A 99 -21.76 49.79 22.45
C ARG A 99 -22.02 50.43 23.82
N HIS A 100 -21.12 50.24 24.77
CA HIS A 100 -21.24 50.81 26.12
C HIS A 100 -21.26 52.34 26.10
N ILE A 101 -20.42 52.97 25.28
CA ILE A 101 -20.43 54.42 25.09
C ILE A 101 -21.76 54.89 24.49
N TYR A 102 -22.26 54.19 23.47
CA TYR A 102 -23.54 54.50 22.85
C TYR A 102 -24.73 54.39 23.83
N GLU A 103 -24.70 53.40 24.72
CA GLU A 103 -25.76 53.15 25.71
C GLU A 103 -25.64 54.00 26.99
N SER A 104 -24.48 54.63 27.20
CA SER A 104 -24.12 55.35 28.42
C SER A 104 -25.03 56.54 28.72
N LYS A 105 -25.20 56.84 30.02
CA LYS A 105 -25.85 58.08 30.47
C LYS A 105 -25.03 59.32 30.07
N SER A 106 -23.71 59.18 29.99
CA SER A 106 -22.77 60.21 29.55
C SER A 106 -23.11 60.76 28.17
N LEU A 107 -23.44 59.88 27.22
CA LEU A 107 -23.88 60.30 25.89
C LEU A 107 -25.32 60.82 25.90
N LYS A 108 -26.23 60.18 26.65
CA LYS A 108 -27.66 60.57 26.70
C LYS A 108 -27.90 61.93 27.32
N ASN A 109 -27.08 62.33 28.30
CA ASN A 109 -27.20 63.61 29.02
C ASN A 109 -26.19 64.64 28.50
N TYR A 110 -25.63 64.43 27.32
CA TYR A 110 -24.61 65.32 26.77
C TYR A 110 -25.24 66.65 26.33
N ASN A 111 -24.70 67.77 26.81
CA ASN A 111 -25.23 69.12 26.58
C ASN A 111 -24.82 69.74 25.21
N GLY A 112 -23.99 69.06 24.41
CA GLY A 112 -23.57 69.51 23.07
C GLY A 112 -24.57 69.16 21.97
N ASP A 113 -24.12 69.11 20.71
CA ASP A 113 -24.91 68.61 19.57
C ASP A 113 -25.09 67.08 19.69
N CYS A 114 -25.95 66.71 20.62
CA CYS A 114 -26.15 65.34 21.09
C CYS A 114 -26.64 64.42 19.98
N ASP A 115 -27.51 64.92 19.09
CA ASP A 115 -28.05 64.14 17.98
C ASP A 115 -26.97 63.82 16.95
N TYR A 116 -26.16 64.82 16.55
CA TYR A 116 -25.07 64.60 15.60
C TYR A 116 -24.00 63.63 16.12
N LEU A 117 -23.58 63.78 17.38
CA LEU A 117 -22.57 62.91 17.98
C LEU A 117 -23.10 61.47 18.11
N LYS A 118 -24.34 61.31 18.56
CA LYS A 118 -25.00 60.02 18.73
C LYS A 118 -25.14 59.27 17.40
N ASP A 119 -25.51 59.97 16.32
CA ASP A 119 -25.61 59.39 14.99
C ASP A 119 -24.26 58.89 14.46
N ASN A 120 -23.18 59.64 14.71
CA ASN A 120 -21.84 59.23 14.29
C ASN A 120 -21.30 58.05 15.12
N ILE A 121 -21.57 58.02 16.43
CA ILE A 121 -21.22 56.87 17.27
C ILE A 121 -22.04 55.63 16.86
N PHE A 122 -23.32 55.80 16.52
CA PHE A 122 -24.15 54.70 16.02
C PHE A 122 -23.60 54.13 14.70
N LYS A 123 -23.24 54.99 13.74
CA LYS A 123 -22.60 54.55 12.48
C LYS A 123 -21.28 53.81 12.72
N LEU A 124 -20.50 54.26 13.69
CA LEU A 124 -19.26 53.59 14.07
C LEU A 124 -19.54 52.20 14.67
N LEU A 125 -20.51 52.11 15.57
CA LEU A 125 -20.95 50.85 16.17
C LEU A 125 -21.43 49.86 15.11
N ASP A 126 -22.27 50.32 14.18
CA ASP A 126 -22.82 49.51 13.09
C ASP A 126 -21.69 48.98 12.18
N HIS A 127 -20.76 49.85 11.77
CA HIS A 127 -19.63 49.45 10.93
C HIS A 127 -18.69 48.45 11.62
N ILE A 128 -18.34 48.68 12.89
CA ILE A 128 -17.49 47.74 13.65
C ILE A 128 -18.22 46.40 13.86
N SER A 129 -19.52 46.42 14.09
CA SER A 129 -20.31 45.20 14.27
C SER A 129 -20.37 44.36 13.00
N LEU A 130 -20.58 44.99 11.84
CA LEU A 130 -20.54 44.33 10.54
C LEU A 130 -19.15 43.75 10.24
N GLU A 131 -18.09 44.54 10.46
CA GLU A 131 -16.72 44.06 10.22
C GLU A 131 -16.30 42.97 11.20
N ARG A 132 -16.79 42.97 12.44
CA ARG A 132 -16.59 41.87 13.39
C ARG A 132 -17.12 40.55 12.83
N ILE A 133 -18.36 40.54 12.33
CA ILE A 133 -18.97 39.34 11.74
C ILE A 133 -18.15 38.90 10.53
N ARG A 134 -17.89 39.81 9.59
CA ARG A 134 -17.13 39.53 8.37
C ARG A 134 -15.75 38.94 8.65
N LEU A 135 -15.01 39.52 9.58
CA LEU A 135 -13.67 39.06 9.94
C LEU A 135 -13.70 37.72 10.66
N ASN A 136 -14.70 37.48 11.50
CA ASN A 136 -14.88 36.19 12.16
C ASN A 136 -15.09 35.06 11.13
N ASP A 137 -15.98 35.26 10.15
CA ASP A 137 -16.23 34.29 9.09
C ASP A 137 -14.96 33.99 8.27
N ILE A 138 -14.19 35.03 7.93
CA ILE A 138 -12.92 34.87 7.20
C ILE A 138 -11.89 34.08 8.02
N LEU A 139 -11.79 34.35 9.33
CA LEU A 139 -10.86 33.64 10.22
C LEU A 139 -11.25 32.18 10.39
N ASP A 140 -12.55 31.88 10.53
CA ASP A 140 -13.05 30.51 10.64
C ASP A 140 -12.81 29.75 9.33
N PHE A 141 -13.11 30.36 8.18
CA PHE A 141 -12.80 29.79 6.86
C PHE A 141 -11.31 29.51 6.68
N LYS A 142 -10.44 30.42 7.12
CA LYS A 142 -8.98 30.22 7.08
C LYS A 142 -8.57 29.02 7.95
N GLY A 143 -9.14 28.88 9.15
CA GLY A 143 -8.87 27.75 10.03
C GLY A 143 -9.30 26.41 9.43
N ASP A 144 -10.46 26.37 8.77
CA ASP A 144 -10.95 25.20 8.05
C ASP A 144 -10.06 24.87 6.84
N PHE A 145 -9.62 25.88 6.10
CA PHE A 145 -8.71 25.71 4.96
C PHE A 145 -7.36 25.14 5.40
N GLU A 146 -6.73 25.68 6.44
CA GLU A 146 -5.46 25.15 6.98
C GLU A 146 -5.62 23.70 7.48
N ARG A 147 -6.78 23.36 8.05
CA ARG A 147 -7.08 21.99 8.47
C ARG A 147 -7.26 21.06 7.27
N ALA A 148 -7.93 21.52 6.21
CA ALA A 148 -8.09 20.78 4.97
C ALA A 148 -6.73 20.54 4.29
N GLU A 149 -5.86 21.55 4.21
CA GLU A 149 -4.51 21.44 3.65
C GLU A 149 -3.66 20.42 4.41
N LYS A 150 -3.66 20.48 5.75
CA LYS A 150 -2.98 19.46 6.59
C LYS A 150 -3.54 18.05 6.36
N ASN A 151 -4.84 17.91 6.12
CA ASN A 151 -5.44 16.62 5.81
C ASN A 151 -4.99 16.13 4.44
N ILE A 152 -4.98 16.98 3.41
CA ILE A 152 -4.50 16.64 2.07
C ILE A 152 -3.05 16.16 2.12
N ASN A 153 -2.16 16.89 2.78
CA ASN A 153 -0.76 16.48 2.93
C ASN A 153 -0.61 15.11 3.63
N ARG A 154 -1.44 14.83 4.66
CA ARG A 154 -1.47 13.51 5.31
C ARG A 154 -2.01 12.41 4.38
N PHE A 155 -3.01 12.72 3.55
CA PHE A 155 -3.53 11.78 2.57
C PHE A 155 -2.49 11.46 1.49
N GLU A 156 -1.77 12.44 0.98
CA GLU A 156 -0.69 12.21 0.01
C GLU A 156 0.42 11.31 0.57
N GLN A 157 0.84 11.55 1.82
CA GLN A 157 1.82 10.69 2.49
C GLN A 157 1.32 9.25 2.61
N ARG A 158 0.05 9.05 3.01
CA ARG A 158 -0.57 7.71 3.11
C ARG A 158 -0.69 7.03 1.76
N ILE A 159 -1.07 7.76 0.71
CA ILE A 159 -1.15 7.23 -0.66
C ILE A 159 0.24 6.77 -1.12
N ASN A 160 1.28 7.57 -0.86
CA ASN A 160 2.65 7.22 -1.23
C ASN A 160 3.17 5.99 -0.46
N SER A 161 2.89 5.87 0.84
CA SER A 161 3.26 4.69 1.62
C SER A 161 2.52 3.44 1.15
N THR A 162 1.20 3.52 0.95
CA THR A 162 0.38 2.41 0.45
C THR A 162 0.82 1.98 -0.95
N LYS A 163 1.16 2.92 -1.85
CA LYS A 163 1.72 2.59 -3.16
C LYS A 163 3.06 1.86 -3.05
N GLY A 164 3.90 2.25 -2.09
CA GLY A 164 5.15 1.56 -1.77
C GLY A 164 4.92 0.12 -1.32
N GLU A 165 3.99 -0.09 -0.39
CA GLU A 165 3.60 -1.42 0.11
C GLU A 165 3.02 -2.30 -1.00
N ILE A 166 2.09 -1.78 -1.81
CA ILE A 166 1.51 -2.50 -2.96
C ILE A 166 2.61 -2.93 -3.94
N ASN A 167 3.58 -2.05 -4.22
CA ASN A 167 4.70 -2.39 -5.10
C ASN A 167 5.59 -3.50 -4.52
N LYS A 168 5.82 -3.48 -3.20
CA LYS A 168 6.56 -4.54 -2.50
C LYS A 168 5.81 -5.87 -2.54
N THR A 169 4.52 -5.87 -2.18
CA THR A 169 3.66 -7.05 -2.25
C THR A 169 3.58 -7.62 -3.67
N ASN A 170 3.46 -6.77 -4.69
CA ASN A 170 3.48 -7.21 -6.09
C ASN A 170 4.80 -7.88 -6.48
N LYS A 171 5.95 -7.39 -5.99
CA LYS A 171 7.25 -8.03 -6.25
C LYS A 171 7.35 -9.39 -5.56
N GLU A 172 6.93 -9.46 -4.30
CA GLU A 172 6.90 -10.72 -3.51
C GLU A 172 5.96 -11.74 -4.15
N LEU A 173 4.79 -11.30 -4.63
CA LEU A 173 3.82 -12.15 -5.32
C LEU A 173 4.35 -12.68 -6.66
N LYS A 174 5.03 -11.84 -7.46
CA LYS A 174 5.70 -12.30 -8.68
C LYS A 174 6.79 -13.34 -8.39
N ALA A 175 7.58 -13.14 -7.34
CA ALA A 175 8.58 -14.09 -6.90
C ALA A 175 7.93 -15.42 -6.46
N ALA A 176 6.87 -15.35 -5.65
CA ALA A 176 6.11 -16.53 -5.22
C ALA A 176 5.47 -17.28 -6.40
N GLN A 177 4.90 -16.57 -7.38
CA GLN A 177 4.37 -17.15 -8.61
C GLN A 177 5.45 -17.90 -9.40
N THR A 178 6.64 -17.31 -9.50
CA THR A 178 7.79 -17.93 -10.20
C THR A 178 8.23 -19.22 -9.49
N ASN A 179 8.33 -19.17 -8.16
CA ASN A 179 8.63 -20.35 -7.35
C ASN A 179 7.54 -21.43 -7.51
N TYR A 180 6.27 -21.03 -7.55
CA TYR A 180 5.15 -21.96 -7.74
C TYR A 180 5.20 -22.65 -9.10
N ILE A 181 5.41 -21.90 -10.19
CA ILE A 181 5.58 -22.47 -11.54
C ILE A 181 6.75 -23.45 -11.57
N THR A 182 7.86 -23.10 -10.91
CA THR A 182 9.05 -23.94 -10.83
C THR A 182 8.76 -25.26 -10.10
N ILE A 183 8.12 -25.19 -8.94
CA ILE A 183 7.69 -26.35 -8.16
C ILE A 183 6.75 -27.24 -8.98
N LEU A 184 5.76 -26.64 -9.64
CA LEU A 184 4.82 -27.37 -10.50
C LEU A 184 5.52 -28.06 -11.67
N GLY A 185 6.49 -27.39 -12.30
CA GLY A 185 7.32 -27.98 -13.36
C GLY A 185 8.11 -29.20 -12.89
N ILE A 186 8.71 -29.12 -11.69
CA ILE A 186 9.41 -30.26 -11.07
C ILE A 186 8.44 -31.41 -10.82
N PHE A 187 7.26 -31.13 -10.27
CA PHE A 187 6.22 -32.15 -10.05
C PHE A 187 5.74 -32.79 -11.36
N ALA A 188 5.58 -32.03 -12.43
CA ALA A 188 5.18 -32.57 -13.73
C ALA A 188 6.25 -33.51 -14.31
N ALA A 189 7.53 -33.12 -14.25
CA ALA A 189 8.64 -33.94 -14.73
C ALA A 189 8.75 -35.26 -13.96
N ILE A 190 8.58 -35.19 -12.64
CA ILE A 190 8.47 -36.32 -11.71
C ILE A 190 7.38 -37.31 -12.15
N ILE A 191 6.16 -36.81 -12.38
CA ILE A 191 5.00 -37.65 -12.72
C ILE A 191 5.23 -38.29 -14.08
N LEU A 192 5.73 -37.53 -15.04
CA LEU A 192 6.04 -38.01 -16.38
C LEU A 192 7.08 -39.13 -16.36
N ALA A 193 8.16 -38.98 -15.58
CA ALA A 193 9.18 -40.02 -15.41
C ALA A 193 8.61 -41.29 -14.78
N PHE A 194 7.74 -41.16 -13.77
CA PHE A 194 7.09 -42.30 -13.12
C PHE A 194 6.12 -43.04 -14.05
N VAL A 195 5.22 -42.32 -14.72
CA VAL A 195 4.26 -42.89 -15.68
C VAL A 195 5.00 -43.56 -16.84
N SER A 196 6.05 -42.92 -17.37
CA SER A 196 6.89 -43.51 -18.41
C SER A 196 7.60 -44.77 -17.93
N GLY A 197 8.10 -44.77 -16.70
CA GLY A 197 8.72 -45.94 -16.07
C GLY A 197 7.74 -47.12 -15.92
N LEU A 198 6.49 -46.86 -15.53
CA LEU A 198 5.44 -47.87 -15.45
C LEU A 198 5.03 -48.41 -16.83
N ALA A 199 4.87 -47.52 -17.82
CA ALA A 199 4.53 -47.90 -19.18
C ALA A 199 5.62 -48.78 -19.80
N PHE A 200 6.89 -48.37 -19.68
CA PHE A 200 8.05 -49.18 -20.09
C PHE A 200 8.06 -50.54 -19.40
N SER A 201 7.81 -50.58 -18.08
CA SER A 201 7.75 -51.82 -17.31
C SER A 201 6.67 -52.77 -17.85
N SER A 202 5.49 -52.25 -18.18
CA SER A 202 4.40 -53.02 -18.77
C SER A 202 4.76 -53.55 -20.16
N SER A 203 5.36 -52.72 -21.02
CA SER A 203 5.80 -53.14 -22.35
C SER A 203 6.85 -54.25 -22.28
N VAL A 204 7.83 -54.16 -21.37
CA VAL A 204 8.83 -55.22 -21.18
C VAL A 204 8.17 -56.54 -20.79
N LEU A 205 7.16 -56.52 -19.91
CA LEU A 205 6.45 -57.73 -19.50
C LEU A 205 5.58 -58.32 -20.61
N GLN A 206 4.94 -57.49 -21.43
CA GLN A 206 4.07 -57.92 -22.54
C GLN A 206 4.84 -58.51 -23.72
N ASN A 207 6.07 -58.05 -23.97
CA ASN A 207 6.88 -58.52 -25.10
C ASN A 207 7.61 -59.85 -24.83
N ILE A 208 7.39 -60.49 -23.67
CA ILE A 208 8.01 -61.77 -23.33
C ILE A 208 7.11 -62.91 -23.79
N ASP A 209 7.46 -63.55 -24.90
CA ASP A 209 6.79 -64.77 -25.37
C ASP A 209 7.29 -66.01 -24.59
N LYS A 210 6.36 -66.81 -24.07
CA LYS A 210 6.55 -68.07 -23.31
C LYS A 210 7.76 -68.09 -22.36
N PRO A 211 7.79 -67.26 -21.30
CA PRO A 211 8.90 -67.30 -20.35
C PRO A 211 8.86 -68.54 -19.47
N ASN A 212 10.05 -69.11 -19.22
CA ASN A 212 10.28 -69.94 -18.04
C ASN A 212 9.99 -69.12 -16.77
N THR A 213 9.34 -69.72 -15.76
CA THR A 213 9.04 -69.09 -14.46
C THR A 213 10.28 -68.42 -13.84
N PHE A 214 11.47 -69.05 -13.95
CA PHE A 214 12.72 -68.48 -13.43
C PHE A 214 13.18 -67.22 -14.17
N ARG A 215 12.94 -67.14 -15.49
CA ARG A 215 13.24 -65.97 -16.33
C ARG A 215 12.30 -64.81 -16.02
N LEU A 216 11.00 -65.10 -15.85
CA LEU A 216 9.97 -64.13 -15.52
C LEU A 216 10.27 -63.46 -14.15
N VAL A 217 10.58 -64.26 -13.13
CA VAL A 217 10.92 -63.77 -11.79
C VAL A 217 12.14 -62.84 -11.84
N SER A 218 13.18 -63.19 -12.61
CA SER A 218 14.35 -62.34 -12.74
C SER A 218 14.04 -60.96 -13.36
N ILE A 219 13.24 -60.92 -14.42
CA ILE A 219 12.84 -59.66 -15.07
C ILE A 219 11.99 -58.79 -14.13
N ILE A 220 11.07 -59.41 -13.38
CA ILE A 220 10.29 -58.71 -12.35
C ILE A 220 11.19 -58.16 -11.24
N CYS A 221 12.23 -58.88 -10.83
CA CYS A 221 13.21 -58.37 -9.86
C CYS A 221 13.95 -57.13 -10.39
N PHE A 222 14.41 -57.13 -11.65
CA PHE A 222 15.06 -55.95 -12.25
C PHE A 222 14.11 -54.75 -12.36
N LEU A 223 12.86 -54.99 -12.76
CA LEU A 223 11.81 -53.96 -12.81
C LEU A 223 11.50 -53.40 -11.42
N GLY A 224 11.42 -54.26 -10.40
CA GLY A 224 11.21 -53.86 -9.02
C GLY A 224 12.34 -52.98 -8.49
N ILE A 225 13.60 -53.35 -8.75
CA ILE A 225 14.76 -52.52 -8.41
C ILE A 225 14.66 -51.15 -9.09
N PHE A 226 14.37 -51.13 -10.39
CA PHE A 226 14.24 -49.88 -11.14
C PHE A 226 13.14 -48.97 -10.58
N ILE A 227 11.93 -49.48 -10.40
CA ILE A 227 10.78 -48.72 -9.88
C ILE A 227 11.03 -48.22 -8.45
N ILE A 228 11.58 -49.06 -7.56
CA ILE A 228 11.85 -48.67 -6.17
C ILE A 228 12.93 -47.58 -6.09
N ASN A 229 13.96 -47.63 -6.94
CA ASN A 229 14.97 -46.57 -6.99
C ASN A 229 14.41 -45.24 -7.52
N ILE A 230 13.56 -45.29 -8.56
CA ILE A 230 12.87 -44.11 -9.08
C ILE A 230 11.91 -43.52 -8.03
N LEU A 231 11.13 -44.36 -7.33
CA LEU A 231 10.26 -43.91 -6.24
C LEU A 231 11.06 -43.30 -5.09
N ASN A 232 12.19 -43.89 -4.71
CA ASN A 232 13.05 -43.33 -3.67
C ASN A 232 13.65 -41.97 -4.09
N LEU A 233 14.13 -41.83 -5.33
CA LEU A 233 14.60 -40.56 -5.87
C LEU A 233 13.49 -39.50 -5.79
N LEU A 234 12.28 -39.88 -6.19
CA LEU A 234 11.10 -39.02 -6.15
C LEU A 234 10.74 -38.59 -4.73
N PHE A 235 10.61 -39.52 -3.79
CA PHE A 235 10.30 -39.19 -2.39
C PHE A 235 11.38 -38.32 -1.76
N ASN A 236 12.65 -38.53 -2.11
CA ASN A 236 13.74 -37.68 -1.65
C ASN A 236 13.63 -36.26 -2.21
N LEU A 237 13.31 -36.12 -3.51
CA LEU A 237 13.10 -34.83 -4.15
C LEU A 237 11.91 -34.07 -3.55
N ILE A 238 10.77 -34.75 -3.33
CA ILE A 238 9.60 -34.15 -2.66
C ILE A 238 9.95 -33.72 -1.24
N ARG A 239 10.67 -34.56 -0.49
CA ARG A 239 11.09 -34.25 0.88
C ARG A 239 12.05 -33.06 0.92
N GLU A 240 12.97 -32.95 -0.03
CA GLU A 240 13.90 -31.83 -0.14
C GLU A 240 13.16 -30.52 -0.45
N ILE A 241 12.17 -30.55 -1.34
CA ILE A 241 11.34 -29.36 -1.65
C ILE A 241 10.45 -28.97 -0.47
N HIS A 242 9.86 -29.93 0.24
CA HIS A 242 8.90 -29.65 1.33
C HIS A 242 9.58 -29.25 2.65
N PHE A 243 10.67 -29.90 3.03
CA PHE A 243 11.30 -29.71 4.34
C PHE A 243 12.65 -28.98 4.28
N GLY A 244 13.24 -28.76 3.10
CA GLY A 244 14.51 -28.03 2.91
C GLY A 244 15.73 -28.66 3.62
N GLN A 245 15.59 -29.87 4.17
CA GLN A 245 16.63 -30.52 4.97
C GLN A 245 17.17 -31.76 4.25
N LYS A 246 18.50 -31.79 4.07
CA LYS A 246 19.21 -33.01 3.71
C LYS A 246 19.23 -33.93 4.95
N PRO A 247 18.84 -35.20 4.83
CA PRO A 247 18.87 -36.10 5.97
C PRO A 247 20.31 -36.26 6.46
N GLN A 248 20.54 -36.02 7.76
CA GLN A 248 21.75 -36.48 8.42
C GLN A 248 21.72 -38.01 8.43
N ASN A 249 22.52 -38.61 7.55
CA ASN A 249 22.96 -40.00 7.48
C ASN A 249 22.08 -41.04 8.21
N GLY A 250 21.30 -41.82 7.44
CA GLY A 250 20.68 -43.04 7.99
C GLY A 250 19.73 -43.81 7.05
N CYS A 251 19.05 -43.13 6.12
CA CYS A 251 18.07 -43.80 5.25
C CYS A 251 18.70 -44.44 3.99
N CYS A 252 19.73 -43.80 3.42
CA CYS A 252 20.39 -44.27 2.18
C CYS A 252 21.05 -45.65 2.31
N SER A 253 21.54 -45.99 3.51
CA SER A 253 22.20 -47.27 3.78
C SER A 253 21.26 -48.48 3.62
N LYS A 254 19.97 -48.33 3.99
CA LYS A 254 18.99 -49.43 3.91
C LYS A 254 18.55 -49.76 2.49
N ILE A 255 18.47 -48.76 1.60
CA ILE A 255 18.05 -48.95 0.20
C ILE A 255 19.17 -49.61 -0.61
N TRP A 256 20.43 -49.25 -0.32
CA TRP A 256 21.58 -49.90 -0.93
C TRP A 256 21.62 -51.39 -0.58
N LEU A 257 21.35 -51.75 0.68
CA LEU A 257 21.23 -53.14 1.11
C LEU A 257 20.09 -53.89 0.38
N PHE A 258 18.92 -53.27 0.26
CA PHE A 258 17.79 -53.85 -0.48
C PHE A 258 18.14 -54.10 -1.96
N ASN A 259 18.79 -53.14 -2.62
CA ASN A 259 19.23 -53.27 -4.00
C ASN A 259 20.20 -54.45 -4.18
N ILE A 260 21.18 -54.61 -3.28
CA ILE A 260 22.13 -55.73 -3.32
C ILE A 260 21.43 -57.08 -3.19
N ILE A 261 20.51 -57.21 -2.22
CA ILE A 261 19.74 -58.45 -2.00
C ILE A 261 18.92 -58.80 -3.25
N MET A 262 18.24 -57.81 -3.83
CA MET A 262 17.41 -58.02 -5.02
C MET A 262 18.24 -58.38 -6.26
N VAL A 263 19.43 -57.80 -6.44
CA VAL A 263 20.35 -58.19 -7.52
C VAL A 263 20.84 -59.62 -7.33
N LEU A 264 21.18 -60.03 -6.11
CA LEU A 264 21.59 -61.43 -5.81
C LEU A 264 20.47 -62.43 -6.12
N ILE A 265 19.23 -62.12 -5.76
CA ILE A 265 18.07 -62.98 -6.09
C ILE A 265 17.89 -63.04 -7.61
N ALA A 266 17.98 -61.90 -8.30
CA ALA A 266 17.83 -61.84 -9.76
C ALA A 266 18.90 -62.67 -10.49
N THR A 267 20.16 -62.61 -10.05
CA THR A 267 21.27 -63.38 -10.65
C THR A 267 21.16 -64.88 -10.40
N ILE A 268 20.76 -65.30 -9.19
CA ILE A 268 20.50 -66.71 -8.88
C ILE A 268 19.37 -67.25 -9.77
N CYS A 269 18.28 -66.47 -9.95
CA CYS A 269 17.18 -66.83 -10.85
C CYS A 269 17.63 -66.93 -12.32
N LEU A 270 18.52 -66.05 -12.79
CA LEU A 270 19.09 -66.15 -14.15
C LEU A 270 19.92 -67.40 -14.34
N ILE A 271 20.81 -67.71 -13.40
CA ILE A 271 21.66 -68.92 -13.47
C ILE A 271 20.77 -70.17 -13.48
N LYS A 272 19.75 -70.23 -12.63
CA LYS A 272 18.76 -71.32 -12.62
C LYS A 272 17.97 -71.39 -13.92
N SER A 273 17.60 -70.24 -14.49
CA SER A 273 16.91 -70.18 -15.78
C SER A 273 17.78 -70.72 -16.92
N PHE A 274 19.06 -70.35 -16.97
CA PHE A 274 19.99 -70.81 -18.00
C PHE A 274 20.20 -72.33 -17.90
N ASN A 275 20.44 -72.84 -16.70
CA ASN A 275 20.59 -74.28 -16.45
C ASN A 275 19.31 -75.07 -16.74
N TYR A 276 18.13 -74.48 -16.52
CA TYR A 276 16.85 -75.11 -16.87
C TYR A 276 16.69 -75.20 -18.39
N ASP A 277 16.99 -74.11 -19.11
CA ASP A 277 16.90 -74.06 -20.57
C ASP A 277 17.88 -75.05 -21.23
N GLU A 278 19.10 -75.15 -20.71
CA GLU A 278 20.10 -76.13 -21.14
C GLU A 278 19.61 -77.58 -20.91
N ARG A 279 19.03 -77.89 -19.74
CA ARG A 279 18.48 -79.22 -19.44
C ARG A 279 17.30 -79.59 -20.33
N VAL A 280 16.40 -78.64 -20.60
CA VAL A 280 15.25 -78.86 -21.51
C VAL A 280 15.73 -79.08 -22.94
N ARG A 281 16.73 -78.32 -23.41
CA ARG A 281 17.34 -78.49 -24.74
C ARG A 281 17.98 -79.87 -24.91
N VAL A 282 18.80 -80.30 -23.94
CA VAL A 282 19.47 -81.61 -23.97
C VAL A 282 18.45 -82.77 -23.92
N ALA A 283 17.38 -82.65 -23.13
CA ALA A 283 16.32 -83.67 -23.07
C ALA A 283 15.50 -83.74 -24.38
N SER A 284 15.31 -82.62 -25.08
CA SER A 284 14.66 -82.59 -26.38
C SER A 284 15.51 -83.27 -27.46
N GLU A 285 16.83 -83.05 -27.45
CA GLU A 285 17.75 -83.69 -28.39
C GLU A 285 17.81 -85.21 -28.16
N SER A 286 17.91 -85.69 -26.91
CA SER A 286 17.95 -87.14 -26.63
C SER A 286 16.68 -87.88 -27.03
N ASN A 287 15.51 -87.25 -26.90
CA ASN A 287 14.23 -87.85 -27.27
C ASN A 287 14.05 -87.92 -28.81
N SER A 288 14.66 -87.00 -29.55
CA SER A 288 14.64 -87.02 -31.02
C SER A 288 15.49 -88.16 -31.60
N THR A 289 16.65 -88.47 -31.00
CA THR A 289 17.53 -89.58 -31.44
C THR A 289 16.90 -90.96 -31.21
N ILE A 290 16.11 -91.13 -30.14
CA ILE A 290 15.41 -92.38 -29.84
C ILE A 290 14.25 -92.62 -30.82
N ASN A 291 13.56 -91.56 -31.25
CA ASN A 291 12.41 -91.70 -32.17
C ASN A 291 12.84 -92.01 -33.62
N VAL A 292 14.01 -91.53 -34.05
CA VAL A 292 14.59 -91.87 -35.37
C VAL A 292 14.95 -93.36 -35.47
N ASN A 293 15.37 -93.99 -34.37
CA ASN A 293 15.69 -95.43 -34.36
C ASN A 293 14.45 -96.34 -34.32
N THR A 294 13.30 -95.85 -33.85
CA THR A 294 12.07 -96.66 -33.75
C THR A 294 11.25 -96.64 -35.04
N ALA A 295 11.40 -95.60 -35.88
CA ALA A 295 10.71 -95.50 -37.17
C ALA A 295 11.26 -96.44 -38.26
N ASN A 296 12.41 -97.10 -38.04
CA ASN A 296 13.06 -97.97 -39.03
C ASN A 296 12.81 -99.48 -38.83
N ILE A 297 11.90 -99.88 -37.93
CA ILE A 297 11.58 -101.30 -37.70
C ILE A 297 10.07 -101.53 -37.76
N SER A 298 9.49 -101.46 -38.96
CA SER A 298 8.28 -102.21 -39.32
C SER A 298 7.99 -102.11 -40.81
N PHE A 299 8.35 -103.14 -41.58
CA PHE A 299 7.54 -103.66 -42.68
C PHE A 299 7.94 -105.13 -42.94
N SER A 300 6.96 -106.01 -42.76
CA SER A 300 6.96 -107.47 -42.99
C SER A 300 7.09 -107.80 -44.49
N PRO A 301 7.33 -109.07 -44.92
CA PRO A 301 6.22 -110.03 -44.94
C PRO A 301 6.57 -111.52 -44.77
N LEU A 302 5.58 -112.23 -44.22
CA LEU A 302 5.05 -113.54 -44.62
C LEU A 302 5.91 -114.44 -45.53
N ARG A 303 6.20 -115.65 -45.03
CA ARG A 303 6.06 -116.89 -45.78
C ARG A 303 5.65 -118.02 -44.85
#